data_AF-A0A9W4GCY4-F1
#
_entry.id   AF-A0A9W4GCY4-F1
#
_cell.length_a   1.000
_cell.length_b   1.000
_cell.length_c   1.000
_cell.angle_alpha   90.00
_cell.angle_beta   90.00
_cell.angle_gamma   90.00
#
_symmetry.space_group_name_H-M   'P 1'
#
loop_
_entity.id
_entity.type
_entity.pdbx_description
1 polymer ?
#
loop_
_entity_poly.entity_id
_entity_poly.type
_entity_poly.pdbx_seq_one_letter_code
_entity_poly.pdbx_strand_id
1 'polypeptide(L)'
;MEPKLPVLDGNFKLFCPLAIKMSPRLIRAQADVAFQLNKNPNTRLPEYKHPRFPGQILYTYALNDPVFIHIDIQAQNHMVIDSAGFFLDAFTRSQRNEMKSERPCLFSEFTSFESYYDARFVF
;
A
#
# COMPACT_ATOMS: atom_id res chain seq x y z
N MET A 1 -16.97 5.46 10.60
CA MET A 1 -15.73 5.12 11.34
C MET A 1 -14.62 5.95 10.75
N GLU A 2 -13.81 6.60 11.58
CA GLU A 2 -12.69 7.43 11.11
C GLU A 2 -11.59 6.55 10.47
N PRO A 3 -11.01 6.95 9.31
CA PRO A 3 -9.87 6.23 8.74
C PRO A 3 -8.65 6.35 9.66
N LYS A 4 -7.87 5.27 9.75
CA LYS A 4 -6.66 5.23 10.58
C LYS A 4 -5.44 4.83 9.77
N LEU A 5 -4.29 5.39 10.13
CA LEU A 5 -2.99 5.10 9.51
C LEU A 5 -2.18 4.15 10.38
N PRO A 6 -1.50 3.16 9.79
CA PRO A 6 -0.56 2.33 10.52
C PRO A 6 0.67 3.15 10.92
N VAL A 7 1.06 3.09 12.20
CA VAL A 7 2.28 3.71 12.70
C VAL A 7 3.47 2.82 12.31
N LEU A 8 4.44 3.37 11.58
CA LEU A 8 5.60 2.62 11.05
C LEU A 8 6.74 2.48 12.08
N ASP A 9 6.45 2.04 13.30
CA ASP A 9 7.42 1.91 14.40
C ASP A 9 8.05 0.50 14.51
N GLY A 10 8.65 0.17 15.65
CA GLY A 10 9.20 -1.16 15.91
C GLY A 10 8.16 -2.29 16.03
N ASN A 11 6.88 -1.96 16.24
CA ASN A 11 5.77 -2.90 16.39
C ASN A 11 5.04 -3.17 15.06
N PHE A 12 5.25 -2.31 14.06
CA PHE A 12 4.67 -2.48 12.73
C PHE A 12 5.04 -3.85 12.13
N LYS A 13 4.02 -4.60 11.76
CA LYS A 13 4.18 -5.87 11.06
C LYS A 13 3.03 -6.08 10.09
N LEU A 14 3.38 -6.26 8.82
CA LEU A 14 2.43 -6.43 7.72
C LEU A 14 2.76 -7.71 6.95
N PHE A 15 1.77 -8.57 6.82
CA PHE A 15 1.88 -9.86 6.14
C PHE A 15 1.22 -9.78 4.77
N CYS A 16 2.03 -9.85 3.71
CA CYS A 16 1.56 -10.02 2.33
C CYS A 16 1.95 -11.41 1.82
N PRO A 17 1.05 -12.12 1.11
CA PRO A 17 1.31 -13.45 0.55
C PRO A 17 2.63 -13.64 -0.21
N LEU A 18 3.13 -12.62 -0.91
CA LEU A 18 4.34 -12.73 -1.75
C LEU A 18 5.56 -12.02 -1.15
N ALA A 19 5.44 -11.38 0.01
CA ALA A 19 6.53 -10.62 0.61
C ALA A 19 7.22 -11.41 1.72
N ILE A 20 8.55 -11.53 1.64
CA ILE A 20 9.34 -12.23 2.65
C ILE A 20 9.62 -11.32 3.87
N LYS A 21 9.68 -9.99 3.68
CA LYS A 21 9.87 -9.04 4.80
C LYS A 21 9.43 -7.62 4.45
N MET A 22 8.39 -7.11 5.11
CA MET A 22 7.96 -5.71 4.98
C MET A 22 8.28 -4.94 6.26
N SER A 23 9.55 -4.55 6.39
CA SER A 23 9.98 -3.74 7.52
C SER A 23 9.42 -2.31 7.43
N PRO A 24 9.25 -1.61 8.57
CA PRO A 24 8.76 -0.23 8.55
C PRO A 24 9.68 0.72 7.76
N ARG A 25 11.00 0.49 7.82
CA ARG A 25 11.99 1.24 7.04
C ARG A 25 11.80 1.04 5.53
N LEU A 26 11.55 -0.19 5.10
CA LEU A 26 11.30 -0.50 3.69
C LEU A 26 10.02 0.18 3.20
N ILE A 27 8.92 0.08 3.97
CA ILE A 27 7.64 0.71 3.62
C ILE A 27 7.78 2.23 3.52
N ARG A 28 8.45 2.89 4.47
CA ARG A 28 8.76 4.33 4.37
C ARG A 28 9.52 4.68 3.09
N ALA A 29 10.62 3.96 2.82
CA ALA A 29 11.42 4.23 1.64
C ALA A 29 10.64 4.05 0.33
N GLN A 30 9.78 3.03 0.24
CA GLN A 30 8.93 2.82 -0.93
C GLN A 30 7.82 3.89 -1.03
N ALA A 31 7.21 4.28 0.09
CA ALA A 31 6.24 5.39 0.17
C ALA A 31 6.83 6.69 -0.38
N ASP A 32 8.06 7.02 0.02
CA ASP A 32 8.77 8.19 -0.48
C ASP A 32 9.01 8.11 -2.00
N VAL A 33 9.47 6.96 -2.51
CA VAL A 33 9.69 6.75 -3.96
C VAL A 33 8.37 6.92 -4.73
N ALA A 34 7.30 6.30 -4.27
CA ALA A 34 5.99 6.40 -4.89
C ALA A 34 5.46 7.85 -4.89
N PHE A 35 5.65 8.57 -3.79
CA PHE A 35 5.27 9.98 -3.70
C PHE A 35 6.04 10.84 -4.71
N GLN A 36 7.36 10.64 -4.86
CA GLN A 36 8.16 11.38 -5.85
C GLN A 36 7.74 11.05 -7.29
N LEU A 37 7.47 9.79 -7.60
CA LEU A 37 6.98 9.38 -8.92
C LEU A 37 5.62 10.02 -9.24
N ASN A 38 4.74 10.10 -8.25
CA ASN A 38 3.41 10.66 -8.43
C ASN A 38 3.41 12.19 -8.66
N LYS A 39 4.47 12.90 -8.25
CA LYS A 39 4.65 14.33 -8.56
C LYS A 39 4.98 14.58 -10.04
N ASN A 40 5.51 13.58 -10.74
CA ASN A 40 5.87 13.72 -12.15
C ASN A 40 4.70 13.25 -13.05
N PRO A 41 4.16 14.11 -13.93
CA PRO A 41 3.05 13.77 -14.81
C PRO A 41 3.30 12.53 -15.70
N ASN A 42 4.55 12.28 -16.07
CA ASN A 42 4.93 11.17 -16.95
C ASN A 42 5.04 9.82 -16.23
N THR A 43 5.11 9.84 -14.90
CA THR A 43 5.24 8.63 -14.06
C THR A 43 4.14 8.56 -13.02
N ARG A 44 3.01 9.25 -13.29
CA ARG A 44 1.90 9.33 -12.35
C ARG A 44 1.37 7.94 -12.03
N LEU A 45 1.16 7.69 -10.75
CA LEU A 45 0.74 6.39 -10.29
C LEU A 45 -0.75 6.15 -10.58
N PRO A 46 -1.18 4.89 -10.75
CA PRO A 46 -2.59 4.57 -10.94
C PRO A 46 -3.42 4.97 -9.72
N GLU A 47 -4.50 5.72 -9.95
CA GLU A 47 -5.47 6.05 -8.91
C GLU A 47 -6.20 4.80 -8.41
N TYR A 48 -6.54 4.80 -7.13
CA TYR A 48 -7.11 3.65 -6.45
C TYR A 48 -8.26 4.08 -5.52
N LYS A 49 -9.27 3.21 -5.39
CA LYS A 49 -10.40 3.42 -4.49
C LYS A 49 -10.32 2.43 -3.34
N HIS A 50 -10.31 2.95 -2.12
CA HIS A 50 -10.23 2.11 -0.92
C HIS A 50 -11.46 2.32 -0.02
N PRO A 51 -12.23 1.28 0.35
CA PRO A 51 -13.44 1.42 1.16
C PRO A 51 -13.22 2.08 2.53
N ARG A 52 -12.06 1.83 3.17
CA ARG A 52 -11.68 2.48 4.45
C ARG A 52 -11.34 3.98 4.34
N PHE A 53 -11.11 4.50 3.14
CA PHE A 53 -10.71 5.90 2.90
C PHE A 53 -11.59 6.52 1.81
N PRO A 54 -12.92 6.61 2.03
CA PRO A 54 -13.83 7.15 1.03
C PRO A 54 -13.52 8.63 0.77
N GLY A 55 -13.51 9.01 -0.51
CA GLY A 55 -13.27 10.39 -0.95
C GLY A 55 -11.82 10.86 -0.90
N GLN A 56 -10.87 10.02 -0.47
CA GLN A 56 -9.45 10.32 -0.58
C GLN A 56 -8.92 9.98 -1.96
N ILE A 57 -7.97 10.79 -2.45
CA ILE A 57 -7.22 10.48 -3.68
C ILE A 57 -6.06 9.58 -3.30
N LEU A 58 -6.15 8.32 -3.70
CA LEU A 58 -5.17 7.29 -3.36
C LEU A 58 -4.49 6.77 -4.62
N TYR A 59 -3.29 6.25 -4.44
CA TYR A 59 -2.46 5.72 -5.50
C TYR A 59 -1.90 4.36 -5.12
N THR A 60 -1.65 3.53 -6.13
CA THR A 60 -1.03 2.22 -5.92
C THR A 60 0.37 2.15 -6.49
N TYR A 61 1.26 1.49 -5.76
CA TYR A 61 2.65 1.30 -6.16
C TYR A 61 3.08 -0.14 -5.90
N ALA A 62 3.77 -0.74 -6.87
CA ALA A 62 4.25 -2.11 -6.77
C ALA A 62 5.42 -2.24 -5.78
N LEU A 63 5.35 -3.20 -4.85
CA LEU A 63 6.37 -3.44 -3.84
C LEU A 63 7.40 -4.50 -4.25
N ASN A 64 7.13 -5.27 -5.29
CA ASN A 64 8.00 -6.32 -5.81
C ASN A 64 7.72 -6.56 -7.29
N ASP A 65 8.62 -7.26 -7.98
CA ASP A 65 8.37 -7.73 -9.33
C ASP A 65 7.23 -8.76 -9.36
N PRO A 66 6.43 -8.81 -10.43
CA PRO A 66 5.39 -9.81 -10.56
C PRO A 66 5.95 -11.23 -10.57
N VAL A 67 5.30 -12.16 -9.86
CA VAL A 67 5.68 -13.57 -9.79
C VAL A 67 4.56 -14.47 -10.32
N PHE A 68 4.91 -15.59 -10.97
CA PHE A 68 3.94 -16.59 -11.40
C PHE A 68 3.68 -17.59 -10.28
N ILE A 69 2.44 -17.64 -9.78
CA ILE A 69 2.04 -18.58 -8.71
C ILE A 69 1.34 -19.84 -9.26
N HIS A 70 0.92 -19.81 -10.53
CA HIS A 70 0.41 -20.95 -11.29
C HIS A 70 0.54 -20.66 -12.79
N ILE A 71 0.28 -21.67 -13.63
CA ILE A 71 0.18 -21.49 -15.09
C ILE A 71 -0.90 -20.41 -15.35
N ASP A 72 -0.47 -19.31 -15.97
CA ASP A 72 -1.28 -18.11 -16.30
C ASP A 72 -1.74 -17.22 -15.13
N ILE A 73 -1.22 -17.42 -13.91
CA ILE A 73 -1.54 -16.54 -12.77
C ILE A 73 -0.32 -15.77 -12.33
N GLN A 74 -0.29 -14.49 -12.66
CA GLN A 74 0.72 -13.54 -12.19
C GLN A 74 0.22 -12.86 -10.92
N ALA A 75 1.08 -12.65 -9.94
CA ALA A 75 0.73 -11.98 -8.69
C ALA A 75 1.82 -10.99 -8.25
N GLN A 76 1.42 -9.88 -7.64
CA GLN A 76 2.30 -8.78 -7.24
C GLN A 76 1.76 -8.09 -5.98
N ASN A 77 2.62 -7.71 -5.03
CA ASN A 77 2.19 -6.89 -3.91
C ASN A 77 2.22 -5.42 -4.30
N HIS A 78 1.22 -4.68 -3.82
CA HIS A 78 1.11 -3.25 -3.98
C HIS A 78 0.91 -2.60 -2.61
N MET A 79 1.45 -1.41 -2.44
CA MET A 79 1.04 -0.51 -1.36
C MET A 79 0.06 0.53 -1.89
N VAL A 80 -0.72 1.08 -0.96
CA VAL A 80 -1.61 2.21 -1.17
C VAL A 80 -1.02 3.41 -0.43
N ILE A 81 -0.82 4.50 -1.18
CA ILE A 81 -0.43 5.79 -0.63
C ILE A 81 -1.50 6.85 -0.92
N ASP A 82 -1.53 7.93 -0.14
CA ASP A 82 -2.37 9.09 -0.44
C ASP A 82 -1.61 10.15 -1.23
N SER A 83 -2.26 11.27 -1.53
CA SER A 83 -1.65 12.41 -2.21
C SER A 83 -0.50 13.07 -1.46
N ALA A 84 -0.38 12.86 -0.15
CA ALA A 84 0.70 13.39 0.68
C ALA A 84 1.87 12.39 0.83
N GLY A 85 1.73 11.17 0.30
CA GLY A 85 2.75 10.13 0.39
C GLY A 85 2.67 9.27 1.65
N PHE A 86 1.61 9.41 2.46
CA PHE A 86 1.42 8.53 3.61
C PHE A 86 1.09 7.12 3.14
N PHE A 87 1.64 6.10 3.80
CA PHE A 87 1.28 4.71 3.58
C PHE A 87 0.00 4.35 4.36
N LEU A 88 -0.98 3.75 3.70
CA LEU A 88 -2.31 3.47 4.27
C LEU A 88 -2.59 1.96 4.40
N ASP A 89 -2.24 1.21 3.36
CA ASP A 89 -2.52 -0.23 3.27
C ASP A 89 -1.62 -0.91 2.22
N ALA A 90 -1.67 -2.23 2.17
CA ALA A 90 -1.11 -3.02 1.08
C ALA A 90 -2.04 -4.18 0.69
N PHE A 91 -1.89 -4.68 -0.53
CA PHE A 91 -2.61 -5.85 -1.01
C PHE A 91 -1.77 -6.64 -2.00
N THR A 92 -2.08 -7.91 -2.17
CA THR A 92 -1.60 -8.71 -3.30
C THR A 92 -2.64 -8.69 -4.40
N ARG A 93 -2.23 -8.24 -5.59
CA ARG A 93 -3.02 -8.37 -6.82
C ARG A 93 -2.61 -9.63 -7.54
N SER A 94 -3.57 -10.48 -7.86
CA SER A 94 -3.41 -11.59 -8.78
C SER A 94 -4.18 -11.30 -10.07
N GLN A 95 -3.58 -11.64 -11.20
CA GLN A 95 -4.17 -11.49 -12.52
C GLN A 95 -4.11 -12.82 -13.28
N ARG A 96 -5.25 -13.22 -13.84
CA ARG A 96 -5.38 -14.32 -14.80
C ARG A 96 -6.16 -13.80 -16.00
N ASN A 97 -5.48 -13.65 -17.13
CA ASN A 97 -6.02 -12.97 -18.32
C ASN A 97 -6.55 -11.56 -17.94
N GLU A 98 -7.83 -11.28 -18.18
CA GLU A 98 -8.47 -10.00 -17.85
C GLU A 98 -9.04 -9.95 -16.42
N MET A 99 -9.10 -11.09 -15.71
CA MET A 99 -9.60 -11.14 -14.34
C MET A 99 -8.53 -10.73 -13.35
N LYS A 100 -8.83 -9.69 -12.57
CA LYS A 100 -8.00 -9.22 -11.45
C LYS A 100 -8.67 -9.52 -10.12
N SER A 101 -7.90 -9.98 -9.15
CA SER A 101 -8.32 -10.20 -7.77
C SER A 101 -7.34 -9.53 -6.83
N GLU A 102 -7.84 -8.88 -5.80
CA GLU A 102 -7.03 -8.19 -4.78
C GLU A 102 -7.31 -8.81 -3.42
N ARG A 103 -6.24 -9.17 -2.71
CA ARG A 103 -6.30 -9.70 -1.35
C ARG A 103 -5.54 -8.74 -0.42
N PRO A 104 -6.19 -8.17 0.60
CA PRO A 104 -5.53 -7.25 1.51
C PRO A 104 -4.39 -7.97 2.26
N CYS A 105 -3.31 -7.24 2.50
CA CYS A 105 -2.28 -7.67 3.43
C CYS A 105 -2.77 -7.45 4.86
N LEU A 106 -2.29 -8.27 5.79
CA LEU A 106 -2.79 -8.28 7.16
C LEU A 106 -1.79 -7.62 8.10
N PHE A 107 -2.24 -6.61 8.83
CA PHE A 107 -1.48 -6.05 9.93
C PHE A 107 -1.52 -7.01 11.14
N SER A 108 -0.43 -7.07 11.91
CA SER A 108 -0.45 -7.74 13.20
C SER A 108 -1.33 -7.00 14.21
N GLU A 109 -1.77 -7.70 15.25
CA GLU A 109 -2.45 -7.10 16.40
C GLU A 109 -1.59 -6.06 17.15
N PHE A 110 -0.27 -6.12 17.01
CA PHE A 110 0.67 -5.18 17.62
C PHE A 110 0.88 -3.91 16.81
N THR A 111 0.43 -3.88 15.56
CA THR A 111 0.56 -2.67 14.73
C THR A 111 -0.36 -1.60 15.31
N SER A 112 0.24 -0.49 15.75
CA SER A 112 -0.51 0.66 16.24
C SER A 112 -1.10 1.46 15.08
N PHE A 113 -2.23 2.12 15.33
CA PHE A 113 -2.92 2.92 14.33
C PHE A 113 -3.29 4.29 14.91
N GLU A 114 -3.00 5.34 14.16
CA GLU A 114 -3.30 6.73 14.51
C GLU A 114 -4.40 7.32 13.62
N SER A 115 -4.97 8.46 14.03
CA SER A 115 -5.97 9.17 13.22
C SER A 115 -5.37 9.60 11.88
N TYR A 116 -6.07 9.29 10.78
CA TYR A 116 -5.72 9.80 9.46
C TYR A 116 -5.85 11.33 9.38
N TYR A 117 -6.81 11.90 10.10
CA TYR A 117 -7.03 13.35 10.09
C TYR A 117 -5.89 14.07 10.80
N ASP A 118 -5.50 13.61 11.98
CA ASP A 118 -4.44 14.24 12.78
C ASP A 118 -3.08 14.21 12.07
N ALA A 119 -2.76 13.10 11.40
CA ALA A 119 -1.50 12.95 10.68
C ALA A 119 -1.31 13.95 9.52
N ARG A 120 -2.40 14.48 8.94
CA ARG A 120 -2.33 15.48 7.86
C ARG A 120 -2.00 16.89 8.34
N PHE A 121 -2.05 17.16 9.64
CA PHE A 121 -1.83 18.50 10.22
C PHE A 121 -0.50 18.68 10.94
N VAL A 122 0.42 17.70 10.86
CA VAL A 122 1.73 17.74 11.54
C VAL A 122 2.81 18.50 10.74
N PHE A 123 2.46 19.17 9.62
CA PHE A 123 3.41 19.89 8.76
C PHE A 123 2.92 21.26 8.33
#